data_AF-A0A158KVL3-F1
#
_entry.id   AF-A0A158KVL3-F1
#
_cell.length_a   1.000
_cell.length_b   1.000
_cell.length_c   1.000
_cell.angle_alpha   90.00
_cell.angle_beta   90.00
_cell.angle_gamma   90.00
#
_symmetry.space_group_name_H-M   'P 1'
#
loop_
_entity.id
_entity.type
_entity.pdbx_description
1 polymer ?
#
loop_
_entity_poly.entity_id
_entity_poly.type
_entity_poly.pdbx_seq_one_letter_code
_entity_poly.pdbx_strand_id
1 'polypeptide(L)'
;MTHSGKASPAGHHPRAYQGSAVGAPCAPTDAIRVDAIPRMLLGKKMELPITKFLMGQPAEKVANPDTMANSGSLAWFAAFARDRAASDRGNRH
;
A
#
# COMPACT_ATOMS: atom_id res chain seq x y z
N MET A 1 -65.10 -19.30 10.91
CA MET A 1 -64.50 -18.42 9.89
C MET A 1 -63.01 -18.35 10.15
N THR A 2 -62.22 -18.62 9.12
CA THR A 2 -60.81 -19.05 9.14
C THR A 2 -59.83 -17.93 9.54
N HIS A 3 -58.88 -18.24 10.42
CA HIS A 3 -57.70 -17.41 10.66
C HIS A 3 -56.59 -17.87 9.70
N SER A 4 -56.23 -17.05 8.71
CA SER A 4 -54.98 -17.19 7.95
C SER A 4 -54.73 -15.94 7.11
N GLY A 5 -53.78 -15.13 7.55
CA GLY A 5 -53.22 -14.02 6.78
C GLY A 5 -51.74 -13.91 7.10
N LYS A 6 -50.93 -14.79 6.49
CA LYS A 6 -49.46 -14.67 6.50
C LYS A 6 -49.07 -13.50 5.61
N ALA A 7 -48.33 -12.53 6.14
CA ALA A 7 -47.60 -11.57 5.34
C ALA A 7 -46.14 -11.48 5.84
N SER A 8 -45.22 -11.91 4.98
CA SER A 8 -43.77 -11.71 5.10
C SER A 8 -43.13 -12.00 3.74
N PRO A 9 -41.94 -11.46 3.43
CA PRO A 9 -41.39 -10.18 3.85
C PRO A 9 -40.79 -9.39 2.66
N ALA A 10 -40.31 -8.18 2.96
CA ALA A 10 -39.65 -7.26 2.05
C ALA A 10 -38.52 -7.91 1.21
N GLY A 11 -38.59 -7.73 -0.11
CA GLY A 11 -37.51 -8.04 -1.03
C GLY A 11 -36.43 -6.96 -1.00
N HIS A 12 -35.43 -7.13 -0.12
CA HIS A 12 -34.15 -6.44 -0.27
C HIS A 12 -33.28 -7.31 -1.18
N HIS A 13 -33.11 -6.91 -2.44
CA HIS A 13 -32.19 -7.58 -3.34
C HIS A 13 -30.76 -7.29 -2.89
N PRO A 14 -29.97 -8.29 -2.42
CA PRO A 14 -28.56 -8.06 -2.19
C PRO A 14 -27.90 -7.85 -3.55
N ARG A 15 -27.26 -6.68 -3.74
CA ARG A 15 -26.33 -6.43 -4.83
C ARG A 15 -25.18 -7.42 -4.64
N ALA A 16 -25.20 -8.52 -5.38
CA ALA A 16 -24.10 -9.47 -5.36
C ALA A 16 -22.83 -8.73 -5.81
N TYR A 17 -21.90 -8.51 -4.90
CA TYR A 17 -20.55 -8.09 -5.24
C TYR A 17 -19.91 -9.28 -5.95
N GLN A 18 -20.03 -9.33 -7.28
CA GLN A 18 -19.33 -10.31 -8.10
C GLN A 18 -17.86 -9.85 -8.17
N GLY A 19 -17.13 -10.10 -7.08
CA GLY A 19 -15.70 -9.91 -7.02
C GLY A 19 -15.05 -10.87 -8.00
N SER A 20 -14.56 -10.32 -9.11
CA SER A 20 -13.64 -10.99 -10.03
C SER A 20 -12.55 -11.68 -9.21
N ALA A 21 -12.48 -13.01 -9.30
CA ALA A 21 -11.37 -13.76 -8.76
C ALA A 21 -10.11 -13.36 -9.55
N VAL A 22 -9.30 -12.48 -8.95
CA VAL A 22 -7.92 -12.29 -9.36
C VAL A 22 -7.26 -13.67 -9.22
N GLY A 23 -6.91 -14.29 -10.36
CA GLY A 23 -6.16 -15.54 -10.38
C GLY A 23 -4.86 -15.43 -9.57
N ALA A 24 -4.29 -16.58 -9.18
CA ALA A 24 -3.13 -16.79 -8.28
C ALA A 24 -2.48 -15.50 -7.71
N PRO A 25 -2.53 -15.26 -6.39
CA PRO A 25 -2.07 -14.01 -5.82
C PRO A 25 -0.61 -13.71 -6.18
N CYS A 26 -0.36 -12.45 -6.56
CA CYS A 26 0.97 -11.87 -6.67
C CYS A 26 1.65 -12.01 -5.29
N ALA A 27 2.47 -13.04 -5.10
CA ALA A 27 3.15 -13.26 -3.85
C ALA A 27 4.26 -12.20 -3.69
N PRO A 28 4.39 -11.58 -2.50
CA PRO A 28 5.48 -10.65 -2.25
C PRO A 28 6.81 -11.41 -2.33
N THR A 29 7.76 -10.89 -3.09
CA THR A 29 9.10 -11.47 -3.19
C THR A 29 9.83 -11.42 -1.85
N ASP A 30 9.63 -10.33 -1.09
CA ASP A 30 10.32 -10.08 0.17
C ASP A 30 9.43 -9.33 1.16
N ALA A 31 9.65 -9.59 2.46
CA ALA A 31 9.05 -8.82 3.56
C ALA A 31 10.16 -8.26 4.45
N ILE A 32 10.38 -6.95 4.38
CA ILE A 32 11.45 -6.27 5.11
C ILE A 32 10.86 -5.54 6.30
N ARG A 33 11.42 -5.76 7.49
CA ARG A 33 11.03 -5.04 8.71
C ARG A 33 11.68 -3.67 8.73
N VAL A 34 10.90 -2.66 9.08
CA VAL A 34 11.34 -1.27 9.23
C VAL A 34 10.80 -0.70 10.54
N ASP A 35 11.51 0.26 11.12
CA ASP A 35 11.09 0.92 12.36
C ASP A 35 9.89 1.83 12.15
N ALA A 36 9.77 2.44 10.96
CA ALA A 36 8.67 3.33 10.64
C ALA A 36 8.34 3.35 9.13
N ILE A 37 7.04 3.29 8.81
CA ILE A 37 6.54 3.54 7.46
C ILE A 37 6.36 5.05 7.24
N PRO A 38 6.89 5.63 6.15
CA PRO A 38 6.76 7.06 5.87
C PRO A 38 5.31 7.50 5.70
N ARG A 39 4.93 8.56 6.41
CA ARG A 39 3.57 9.09 6.47
C ARG A 39 3.56 10.61 6.45
N MET A 40 2.52 11.18 5.85
CA MET A 40 2.22 12.61 5.94
C MET A 40 1.66 12.98 7.32
N LEU A 41 1.60 14.28 7.64
CA LEU A 41 1.01 14.80 8.89
C LEU A 41 -0.41 14.27 9.15
N LEU A 42 -1.22 14.13 8.10
CA LEU A 42 -2.58 13.56 8.18
C LEU A 42 -2.61 12.03 8.33
N GLY A 43 -1.46 11.37 8.49
CA GLY A 43 -1.33 9.92 8.67
C GLY A 43 -1.43 9.10 7.38
N LYS A 44 -1.71 9.73 6.23
CA LYS A 44 -1.70 9.06 4.92
C LYS A 44 -0.30 8.49 4.63
N LYS A 45 -0.25 7.20 4.26
CA LYS A 45 0.98 6.54 3.82
C LYS A 45 1.48 7.13 2.51
N MET A 46 2.80 7.21 2.38
CA MET A 46 3.46 7.76 1.19
C MET A 46 3.81 6.66 0.17
N GLU A 47 2.85 5.84 -0.25
CA GLU A 47 3.10 4.70 -1.16
C GLU A 47 3.79 5.13 -2.46
N LEU A 48 3.17 6.00 -3.26
CA LEU A 48 3.73 6.44 -4.54
C LEU A 48 5.02 7.27 -4.40
N PRO A 49 5.13 8.25 -3.47
CA PRO A 49 6.38 8.95 -3.22
C PRO A 49 7.55 8.03 -2.88
N ILE A 50 7.35 7.05 -2.00
CA ILE A 50 8.41 6.11 -1.61
C ILE A 50 8.76 5.17 -2.75
N THR A 51 7.78 4.70 -3.53
CA THR A 51 8.05 3.93 -4.74
C THR A 51 8.93 4.70 -5.73
N LYS A 52 8.61 5.96 -6.01
CA LYS A 52 9.42 6.82 -6.91
C LYS A 52 10.83 7.05 -6.38
N PHE A 53 10.96 7.25 -5.06
CA PHE A 53 12.26 7.39 -4.40
C PHE A 53 13.12 6.14 -4.58
N LEU A 54 12.57 4.95 -4.32
CA LEU A 54 13.27 3.67 -4.48
C LEU A 54 13.60 3.36 -5.95
N MET A 55 12.86 3.93 -6.90
CA MET A 55 13.17 3.89 -8.34
C MET A 55 14.27 4.89 -8.76
N GLY A 56 14.85 5.65 -7.81
CA GLY A 56 15.99 6.54 -8.06
C GLY A 56 15.64 8.02 -8.22
N GLN A 57 14.39 8.44 -7.98
CA GLN A 57 14.09 9.88 -7.94
C GLN A 57 14.69 10.51 -6.66
N PRO A 58 15.29 11.72 -6.75
CA PRO A 58 15.81 12.42 -5.57
C PRO A 58 14.73 12.66 -4.52
N ALA A 59 15.07 12.54 -3.23
CA ALA A 59 14.12 12.69 -2.12
C ALA A 59 13.41 14.05 -2.17
N GLU A 60 14.14 15.13 -2.48
CA GLU A 60 13.61 16.49 -2.58
C GLU A 60 12.58 16.68 -3.71
N LYS A 61 12.49 15.76 -4.67
CA LYS A 61 11.49 15.78 -5.74
C LYS A 61 10.19 15.08 -5.37
N VAL A 62 10.22 14.19 -4.38
CA VAL A 62 9.10 13.28 -4.07
C VAL A 62 8.60 13.40 -2.64
N ALA A 63 9.38 13.98 -1.73
CA ALA A 63 9.04 14.17 -0.33
C ALA A 63 9.37 15.59 0.13
N ASN A 64 8.50 16.15 0.97
CA ASN A 64 8.75 17.38 1.69
C ASN A 64 8.74 17.07 3.20
N PRO A 65 9.89 17.20 3.91
CA PRO A 65 9.96 16.93 5.35
C PRO A 65 8.93 17.68 6.19
N ASP A 66 8.56 18.91 5.81
CA ASP A 66 7.62 19.75 6.57
C ASP A 66 6.17 19.25 6.51
N THR A 67 5.84 18.42 5.53
CA THR A 67 4.50 17.82 5.40
C THR A 67 4.44 16.38 5.90
N MET A 68 5.55 15.88 6.44
CA MET A 68 5.68 14.52 6.95
C MET A 68 5.53 14.47 8.46
N ALA A 69 4.84 13.44 8.96
CA ALA A 69 4.75 13.17 10.39
C ALA A 69 6.05 12.55 10.94
N ASN A 70 6.83 11.91 10.07
CA ASN A 70 8.02 11.15 10.44
C ASN A 70 9.10 11.24 9.35
N SER A 71 9.54 12.47 9.03
CA SER A 71 10.57 12.73 8.01
C SER A 71 11.86 11.91 8.22
N GLY A 72 12.25 11.64 9.47
CA GLY A 72 13.41 10.79 9.81
C GLY A 72 13.34 9.35 9.27
N SER A 73 12.14 8.84 8.94
CA SER A 73 11.99 7.51 8.33
C SER A 73 12.67 7.40 6.96
N LEU A 74 12.82 8.51 6.23
CA LEU A 74 13.44 8.51 4.89
C LEU A 74 14.89 8.04 4.88
N ALA A 75 15.63 8.25 5.98
CA ALA A 75 17.04 7.86 6.08
C ALA A 75 17.21 6.33 5.91
N TRP A 76 16.30 5.54 6.48
CA TRP A 76 16.31 4.08 6.34
C TRP A 76 16.09 3.67 4.88
N PHE A 77 15.10 4.27 4.21
CA PHE A 77 14.80 3.97 2.80
C PHE A 77 15.94 4.40 1.87
N ALA A 78 16.65 5.49 2.20
CA ALA A 78 17.80 5.96 1.43
C ALA A 78 18.97 4.97 1.52
N ALA A 79 19.26 4.48 2.71
CA ALA A 79 20.26 3.43 2.92
C ALA A 79 19.87 2.16 2.16
N PHE A 80 18.61 1.72 2.29
CA PHE A 80 18.09 0.54 1.59
C PHE A 80 18.21 0.66 0.05
N ALA A 81 17.84 1.80 -0.53
CA ALA A 81 17.95 2.03 -1.97
C ALA A 81 19.41 1.96 -2.45
N ARG A 82 20.35 2.53 -1.69
CA ARG A 82 21.78 2.48 -1.99
C ARG A 82 22.31 1.05 -1.96
N ASP A 83 21.96 0.29 -0.93
CA ASP A 83 22.44 -1.07 -0.73
C ASP A 83 21.89 -1.98 -1.84
N ARG A 84 20.62 -1.83 -2.21
CA ARG A 84 20.00 -2.57 -3.33
C ARG A 84 20.64 -2.22 -4.68
N ALA A 85 20.90 -0.94 -4.94
CA ALA A 85 21.58 -0.51 -6.17
C ALA A 85 23.02 -1.05 -6.26
N ALA A 86 23.71 -1.24 -5.12
CA ALA A 86 25.01 -1.87 -5.10
C ALA A 86 24.94 -3.37 -5.47
N SER A 87 23.95 -4.09 -4.93
CA SER A 87 23.69 -5.50 -5.27
C SER A 87 23.30 -5.68 -6.75
N ASP A 88 22.41 -4.85 -7.28
CA ASP A 88 21.95 -4.95 -8.68
C ASP A 88 23.08 -4.75 -9.69
N ARG A 89 24.07 -3.90 -9.39
CA ARG A 89 25.24 -3.70 -10.26
C ARG A 89 26.12 -4.95 -10.38
N GLY A 90 26.13 -5.83 -9.38
CA GLY A 90 26.86 -7.09 -9.41
C GLY A 90 26.17 -8.19 -10.23
N ASN A 91 24.87 -8.02 -10.54
CA ASN A 91 24.05 -9.03 -11.22
C ASN A 91 23.83 -8.75 -12.72
N ARG A 92 24.48 -7.72 -13.28
CA ARG A 92 24.47 -7.45 -14.72
C ARG A 92 25.60 -8.22 -15.40
N HIS A 93 25.30 -9.46 -15.79
CA HIS A 93 26.09 -10.25 -16.74
C HIS A 93 25.83 -9.80 -18.18
#